data_AF-A0A7C7ZMA8-F1
#
_entry.id   AF-A0A7C7ZMA8-F1
#
_cell.length_a   1.000
_cell.length_b   1.000
_cell.length_c   1.000
_cell.angle_alpha   90.00
_cell.angle_beta   90.00
_cell.angle_gamma   90.00
#
_symmetry.space_group_name_H-M   'P 1'
#
loop_
_entity.id
_entity.type
_entity.pdbx_description
1 polymer ?
#
loop_
_entity_poly.entity_id
_entity_poly.type
_entity_poly.pdbx_seq_one_letter_code
_entity_poly.pdbx_strand_id
1 'polypeptide(L)'
;MFRPHTARKRDLADAPLRFALYVEGPRDRDVLRHFAQKLSPELAKTMDPCVRILGGKQPERAAQMFGRLVEEAGQKKRDKPRGLCILDRDDDERWNAKKTDDAQDAMSNDAANLEFVVWNRRQIESYLLVPHALRRCASKHGADTQFDRILASTLPDNGDEAAFASLNAKRLLSARGPIADYLGRPLRAREIVRNMSPVDIHDDVKAVLTRVRDYVGTRRNSVSTLVGQPA
;
A
#
# COMPACT_ATOMS: atom_id res chain seq x y z
N MET A 1 -35.19 -15.96 30.56
CA MET A 1 -34.65 -14.67 31.07
C MET A 1 -33.24 -14.49 30.52
N PHE A 2 -33.10 -13.94 29.31
CA PHE A 2 -31.82 -13.80 28.62
C PHE A 2 -31.12 -12.54 29.10
N ARG A 3 -29.89 -12.67 29.63
CA ARG A 3 -29.02 -11.52 29.91
C ARG A 3 -28.31 -11.11 28.61
N PRO A 4 -28.38 -9.85 28.18
CA PRO A 4 -27.65 -9.41 27.00
C PRO A 4 -26.16 -9.37 27.32
N HIS A 5 -25.38 -10.12 26.56
CA HIS A 5 -23.93 -10.07 26.59
C HIS A 5 -23.50 -8.72 25.98
N THR A 6 -23.25 -7.72 26.83
CA THR A 6 -22.63 -6.47 26.40
C THR A 6 -21.21 -6.79 25.96
N ALA A 7 -21.01 -6.96 24.65
CA ALA A 7 -19.69 -6.95 24.04
C ALA A 7 -19.01 -5.64 24.42
N ARG A 8 -18.00 -5.72 25.28
CA ARG A 8 -17.26 -4.57 25.79
C ARG A 8 -16.61 -3.85 24.61
N LYS A 9 -16.96 -2.58 24.47
CA LYS A 9 -16.40 -1.54 23.58
C LYS A 9 -14.90 -1.25 23.82
N ARG A 10 -14.12 -2.17 24.43
CA ARG A 10 -12.76 -1.94 24.94
C ARG A 10 -11.62 -2.58 24.13
N ASP A 11 -11.90 -3.39 23.11
CA ASP A 11 -10.85 -4.16 22.43
C ASP A 11 -10.23 -3.51 21.17
N LEU A 12 -10.55 -2.25 20.86
CA LEU A 12 -9.91 -1.51 19.75
C LEU A 12 -8.98 -0.38 20.20
N ALA A 13 -9.02 0.00 21.49
CA ALA A 13 -8.23 1.12 22.01
C ALA A 13 -6.76 0.76 22.31
N ASP A 14 -6.45 -0.54 22.47
CA ASP A 14 -5.12 -1.06 22.83
C ASP A 14 -4.32 -1.60 21.63
N ALA A 15 -4.76 -1.34 20.39
CA ALA A 15 -4.07 -1.77 19.18
C ALA A 15 -2.77 -1.01 18.79
N PRO A 16 -2.42 0.19 19.29
CA PRO A 16 -1.37 0.99 18.63
C PRO A 16 0.09 0.59 18.97
N LEU A 17 0.31 -0.39 19.86
CA LEU A 17 1.66 -0.73 20.35
C LEU A 17 2.30 -1.96 19.68
N ARG A 18 1.60 -2.66 18.78
CA ARG A 18 2.05 -4.00 18.32
C ARG A 18 2.40 -4.10 16.85
N PHE A 19 2.02 -3.10 16.05
CA PHE A 19 2.36 -3.05 14.63
C PHE A 19 2.76 -1.64 14.21
N ALA A 20 3.89 -1.54 13.50
CA ALA A 20 4.33 -0.32 12.85
C ALA A 20 4.46 -0.52 11.34
N LEU A 21 3.80 0.34 10.57
CA LEU A 21 3.91 0.38 9.12
C LEU A 21 4.73 1.59 8.70
N TYR A 22 5.96 1.36 8.24
CA TYR A 22 6.84 2.41 7.76
C TYR A 22 6.63 2.66 6.26
N VAL A 23 6.48 3.92 5.89
CA VAL A 23 6.36 4.39 4.51
C VAL A 23 7.26 5.60 4.29
N GLU A 24 7.71 5.86 3.07
CA GLU A 24 8.70 6.91 2.81
C GLU A 24 8.12 8.31 3.05
N GLY A 25 6.93 8.57 2.51
CA GLY A 25 6.33 9.90 2.53
C GLY A 25 4.86 9.96 2.97
N PRO A 26 4.35 11.18 3.27
CA PRO A 26 2.93 11.40 3.51
C PRO A 26 2.06 10.99 2.31
N ARG A 27 2.58 11.17 1.09
CA ARG A 27 1.89 10.81 -0.14
C ARG A 27 1.66 9.30 -0.24
N ASP A 28 2.63 8.48 0.13
CA ASP A 28 2.53 7.02 0.08
C ASP A 28 1.47 6.53 1.08
N ARG A 29 1.47 7.10 2.30
CA ARG A 29 0.41 6.87 3.28
C ARG A 29 -0.95 7.15 2.67
N ASP A 30 -1.12 8.30 2.01
CA ASP A 30 -2.40 8.69 1.43
C ASP A 30 -2.84 7.73 0.32
N VAL A 31 -1.94 7.37 -0.60
CA VAL A 31 -2.21 6.42 -1.68
C VAL A 31 -2.60 5.05 -1.11
N LEU A 32 -1.80 4.52 -0.17
CA LEU A 32 -2.05 3.22 0.46
C LEU A 32 -3.37 3.21 1.22
N ARG A 33 -3.67 4.28 1.97
CA ARG A 33 -4.95 4.46 2.66
C ARG A 33 -6.12 4.46 1.69
N HIS A 34 -5.99 5.08 0.51
CA HIS A 34 -7.06 5.06 -0.50
C HIS A 34 -7.29 3.66 -1.07
N PHE A 35 -6.23 2.91 -1.35
CA PHE A 35 -6.36 1.50 -1.75
C PHE A 35 -7.01 0.66 -0.65
N ALA A 36 -6.55 0.81 0.59
CA ALA A 36 -7.15 0.13 1.74
C ALA A 36 -8.64 0.48 1.85
N GLN A 37 -9.00 1.76 1.76
CA GLN A 37 -10.39 2.22 1.86
C GLN A 37 -11.29 1.63 0.77
N LYS A 38 -10.73 1.38 -0.43
CA LYS A 38 -11.45 0.81 -1.57
C LYS A 38 -11.71 -0.69 -1.40
N LEU A 39 -10.77 -1.42 -0.80
CA LEU A 39 -10.86 -2.88 -0.59
C LEU A 39 -11.51 -3.26 0.75
N SER A 40 -11.21 -2.51 1.81
CA SER A 40 -11.72 -2.71 3.17
C SER A 40 -11.64 -1.39 3.97
N PRO A 41 -12.76 -0.66 4.10
CA PRO A 41 -12.87 0.54 4.95
C PRO A 41 -12.37 0.33 6.39
N GLU A 42 -12.58 -0.86 6.94
CA GLU A 42 -12.19 -1.28 8.29
C GLU A 42 -10.67 -1.41 8.40
N LEU A 43 -10.02 -2.00 7.39
CA LEU A 43 -8.56 -2.06 7.32
C LEU A 43 -7.96 -0.67 7.26
N ALA A 44 -8.52 0.22 6.44
CA ALA A 44 -8.03 1.60 6.33
C ALA A 44 -8.06 2.34 7.69
N LYS A 45 -9.15 2.19 8.45
CA LYS A 45 -9.29 2.76 9.80
C LYS A 45 -8.28 2.19 10.78
N THR A 46 -8.06 0.88 10.75
CA THR A 46 -7.18 0.20 11.71
C THR A 46 -5.69 0.35 11.37
N MET A 47 -5.36 0.49 10.09
CA MET A 47 -3.99 0.70 9.61
C MET A 47 -3.48 2.12 9.90
N ASP A 48 -4.31 3.15 9.74
CA ASP A 48 -3.87 4.55 9.77
C ASP A 48 -3.09 4.94 11.06
N PRO A 49 -3.48 4.51 12.27
CA PRO A 49 -2.71 4.76 13.49
C PRO A 49 -1.35 4.05 13.56
N CYS A 50 -1.16 2.98 12.78
CA CYS A 50 0.08 2.21 12.73
C CYS A 50 1.14 2.82 11.78
N VAL A 51 0.75 3.77 10.94
CA VAL A 51 1.66 4.34 9.93
C VAL A 51 2.72 5.24 10.57
N ARG A 52 3.96 5.12 10.11
CA ARG A 52 5.13 5.92 10.48
C ARG A 52 5.80 6.42 9.20
N ILE A 53 5.98 7.73 9.09
CA ILE A 53 6.58 8.36 7.90
C ILE A 53 8.08 8.52 8.13
N LEU A 54 8.89 8.00 7.21
CA LEU A 54 10.35 8.01 7.31
C LEU A 54 10.96 9.35 6.88
N GLY A 55 10.32 10.07 5.96
CA GLY A 55 10.88 11.30 5.36
C GLY A 55 11.83 10.98 4.20
N GLY A 56 11.44 10.04 3.35
CA GLY A 56 12.24 9.50 2.23
C GLY A 56 12.69 8.05 2.47
N LYS A 57 13.43 7.51 1.51
CA LYS A 57 13.96 6.14 1.52
C LYS A 57 15.08 5.97 2.56
N GLN A 58 14.69 5.67 3.80
CA GLN A 58 15.60 5.54 4.95
C GLN A 58 15.38 4.20 5.69
N PRO A 59 15.78 3.05 5.11
CA PRO A 59 15.56 1.75 5.74
C PRO A 59 16.27 1.60 7.10
N GLU A 60 17.43 2.21 7.29
CA GLU A 60 18.16 2.20 8.56
C GLU A 60 17.39 2.96 9.65
N ARG A 61 16.72 4.07 9.28
CA ARG A 61 15.85 4.80 10.20
C ARG A 61 14.64 3.98 10.60
N ALA A 62 14.06 3.22 9.67
CA ALA A 62 12.97 2.29 10.00
C ALA A 62 13.43 1.25 11.03
N ALA A 63 14.62 0.66 10.84
CA ALA A 63 15.21 -0.28 11.79
C ALA A 63 15.45 0.35 13.18
N GLN A 64 15.98 1.58 13.23
CA GLN A 64 16.19 2.31 14.49
C GLN A 64 14.88 2.62 15.22
N MET A 65 13.87 3.14 14.50
CA MET A 65 12.56 3.43 15.06
C MET A 65 11.88 2.16 15.58
N PHE A 66 12.03 1.06 14.85
CA PHE A 66 11.48 -0.22 15.26
C PHE A 66 12.20 -0.80 16.48
N GLY A 67 13.53 -0.66 16.57
CA GLY A 67 14.30 -1.06 17.75
C GLY A 67 13.78 -0.39 19.02
N ARG A 68 13.49 0.92 18.98
CA ARG A 68 12.88 1.65 20.10
C ARG A 68 11.50 1.11 20.47
N LEU A 69 10.66 0.80 19.48
CA LEU A 69 9.35 0.18 19.71
C LEU A 69 9.48 -1.18 20.42
N VAL A 70 10.47 -1.99 20.04
CA VAL A 70 10.75 -3.28 20.69
C VAL A 70 11.23 -3.10 22.13
N GLU A 71 12.11 -2.13 22.38
CA GLU A 71 12.59 -1.79 23.72
C GLU A 71 11.44 -1.33 24.63
N GLU A 72 10.58 -0.44 24.13
CA GLU A 72 9.40 0.08 24.84
C GLU A 72 8.37 -1.02 25.14
N ALA A 73 8.19 -1.99 24.24
CA ALA A 73 7.27 -3.10 24.44
C ALA A 73 7.77 -4.11 25.51
N GLY A 74 9.07 -4.10 25.83
CA GLY A 74 9.68 -4.97 26.81
C GLY A 74 9.84 -6.44 26.36
N GLN A 75 10.59 -7.23 27.15
CA GLN A 75 11.05 -8.58 26.77
C GLN A 75 9.99 -9.70 26.88
N LYS A 76 8.71 -9.40 27.10
CA LYS A 76 7.69 -10.46 27.28
C LYS A 76 7.48 -11.20 25.96
N LYS A 77 8.05 -12.42 25.86
CA LYS A 77 8.08 -13.32 24.68
C LYS A 77 6.75 -13.48 23.93
N ARG A 78 5.60 -13.31 24.59
CA ARG A 78 4.28 -13.63 24.01
C ARG A 78 3.75 -12.61 23.01
N ASP A 79 4.27 -11.38 22.99
CA ASP A 79 3.66 -10.28 22.22
C ASP A 79 4.72 -9.31 21.63
N LYS A 80 5.74 -9.83 20.96
CA LYS A 80 6.74 -8.97 20.30
C LYS A 80 6.07 -8.08 19.22
N PRO A 81 6.44 -6.78 19.11
CA PRO A 81 6.00 -5.95 18.01
C PRO A 81 6.34 -6.55 16.65
N ARG A 82 5.56 -6.18 15.63
CA ARG A 82 5.83 -6.46 14.22
C ARG A 82 5.98 -5.16 13.46
N GLY A 83 6.84 -5.18 12.45
CA GLY A 83 7.10 -4.04 11.58
C GLY A 83 6.98 -4.45 10.13
N LEU A 84 6.46 -3.56 9.31
CA LEU A 84 6.50 -3.66 7.85
C LEU A 84 7.00 -2.32 7.30
N CYS A 85 8.09 -2.34 6.55
CA CYS A 85 8.66 -1.17 5.90
C CYS A 85 8.48 -1.30 4.40
N ILE A 86 7.74 -0.37 3.80
CA ILE A 86 7.46 -0.36 2.37
C ILE A 86 8.27 0.75 1.70
N LEU A 87 9.01 0.40 0.65
CA LEU A 87 9.90 1.30 -0.07
C LEU A 87 9.55 1.36 -1.55
N ASP A 88 9.75 2.55 -2.14
CA ASP A 88 9.76 2.73 -3.58
C ASP A 88 11.03 2.08 -4.16
N ARG A 89 10.87 1.46 -5.33
CA ARG A 89 11.98 0.86 -6.08
C ARG A 89 12.91 1.94 -6.62
N ASP A 90 12.32 2.99 -7.19
CA ASP A 90 13.00 4.06 -7.91
C ASP A 90 14.06 3.51 -8.92
N ASP A 91 15.06 4.31 -9.30
CA ASP A 91 16.14 3.89 -10.20
C ASP A 91 17.30 3.22 -9.45
N ASP A 92 17.08 2.78 -8.21
CA ASP A 92 18.16 2.31 -7.34
C ASP A 92 18.58 0.87 -7.70
N GLU A 93 19.73 0.77 -8.35
CA GLU A 93 20.34 -0.47 -8.83
C GLU A 93 20.47 -1.55 -7.75
N ARG A 94 20.65 -1.14 -6.48
CA ARG A 94 20.74 -2.06 -5.33
C ARG A 94 19.49 -2.91 -5.16
N TRP A 95 18.31 -2.38 -5.51
CA TRP A 95 17.04 -3.11 -5.44
C TRP A 95 16.68 -3.75 -6.79
N ASN A 96 17.18 -3.20 -7.90
CA ASN A 96 16.99 -3.77 -9.23
C ASN A 96 17.74 -5.09 -9.44
N ALA A 97 18.94 -5.23 -8.85
CA ALA A 97 19.76 -6.45 -8.92
C ALA A 97 19.25 -7.57 -7.99
N LYS A 98 18.39 -7.21 -7.03
CA LYS A 98 17.92 -8.05 -5.93
C LYS A 98 16.54 -8.68 -6.23
N LYS A 99 16.36 -9.16 -7.46
CA LYS A 99 15.16 -9.88 -7.92
C LYS A 99 15.07 -11.34 -7.48
N THR A 100 16.05 -11.83 -6.73
CA THR A 100 16.02 -13.19 -6.15
C THR A 100 15.45 -13.14 -4.75
N ASP A 101 14.73 -14.20 -4.36
CA ASP A 101 14.13 -14.40 -3.04
C ASP A 101 15.09 -14.04 -1.87
N ASP A 102 16.39 -14.16 -2.10
CA ASP A 102 17.49 -13.81 -1.17
C ASP A 102 17.51 -12.35 -0.69
N ALA A 103 16.92 -11.40 -1.44
CA ALA A 103 16.92 -9.99 -1.09
C ALA A 103 15.86 -9.58 -0.08
N GLN A 104 14.68 -10.22 -0.17
CA GLN A 104 13.63 -10.10 0.84
C GLN A 104 14.05 -10.82 2.12
N ASP A 105 14.76 -11.94 2.00
CA ASP A 105 15.30 -12.69 3.14
C ASP A 105 16.50 -12.00 3.81
N ALA A 106 17.38 -11.32 3.06
CA ALA A 106 18.54 -10.62 3.64
C ALA A 106 18.19 -9.34 4.43
N MET A 107 16.96 -8.82 4.30
CA MET A 107 16.49 -7.65 5.07
C MET A 107 15.43 -7.98 6.12
N SER A 108 14.72 -9.09 5.96
CA SER A 108 14.02 -9.70 7.08
C SER A 108 15.06 -10.16 8.08
N ASN A 109 15.41 -9.27 9.01
CA ASN A 109 15.98 -9.70 10.26
C ASN A 109 14.90 -10.52 10.96
N ASP A 110 14.86 -11.83 10.73
CA ASP A 110 13.95 -12.76 11.43
C ASP A 110 14.10 -12.65 12.95
N ALA A 111 15.27 -12.19 13.42
CA ALA A 111 15.52 -11.83 14.81
C ALA A 111 14.72 -10.61 15.30
N ALA A 112 14.29 -9.72 14.40
CA ALA A 112 13.70 -8.42 14.69
C ALA A 112 12.22 -8.26 14.29
N ASN A 113 11.51 -9.23 13.71
CA ASN A 113 10.09 -9.06 13.33
C ASN A 113 9.78 -7.80 12.46
N LEU A 114 10.78 -7.26 11.75
CA LEU A 114 10.65 -6.13 10.85
C LEU A 114 10.89 -6.62 9.42
N GLU A 115 9.83 -6.65 8.62
CA GLU A 115 9.86 -7.03 7.21
C GLU A 115 10.09 -5.79 6.33
N PHE A 116 10.86 -5.93 5.26
CA PHE A 116 11.03 -4.91 4.23
C PHE A 116 10.42 -5.38 2.91
N VAL A 117 9.58 -4.54 2.31
CA VAL A 117 8.94 -4.77 1.02
C VAL A 117 9.29 -3.61 0.10
N VAL A 118 9.77 -3.94 -1.10
CA VAL A 118 9.97 -2.96 -2.17
C VAL A 118 8.87 -3.18 -3.20
N TRP A 119 8.25 -2.11 -3.69
CA TRP A 119 7.27 -2.22 -4.78
C TRP A 119 7.91 -2.82 -6.04
N ASN A 120 7.20 -3.69 -6.76
CA ASN A 120 7.70 -4.23 -8.04
C ASN A 120 7.76 -3.13 -9.11
N ARG A 121 6.74 -2.27 -9.15
CA ARG A 121 6.75 -1.04 -9.95
C ARG A 121 7.59 0.05 -9.29
N ARG A 122 8.02 1.04 -10.07
CA ARG A 122 8.95 2.09 -9.64
C ARG A 122 8.56 2.74 -8.31
N GLN A 123 7.29 3.13 -8.19
CA GLN A 123 6.72 3.89 -7.07
C GLN A 123 5.30 3.40 -6.79
N ILE A 124 4.78 3.65 -5.58
CA ILE A 124 3.37 3.35 -5.27
C ILE A 124 2.39 4.05 -6.22
N GLU A 125 2.73 5.24 -6.75
CA GLU A 125 1.90 5.94 -7.73
C GLU A 125 1.79 5.20 -9.07
N SER A 126 2.70 4.30 -9.40
CA SER A 126 2.63 3.49 -10.62
C SER A 126 1.43 2.55 -10.64
N TYR A 127 0.85 2.23 -9.47
CA TYR A 127 -0.38 1.45 -9.37
C TYR A 127 -1.65 2.30 -9.53
N LEU A 128 -1.53 3.62 -9.63
CA LEU A 128 -2.64 4.52 -9.98
C LEU A 128 -2.80 4.69 -11.50
N LEU A 129 -1.81 4.25 -12.29
CA LEU A 129 -1.82 4.36 -13.74
C LEU A 129 -2.70 3.28 -14.37
N VAL A 130 -4.01 3.34 -14.09
CA VAL A 130 -4.99 2.40 -14.60
C VAL A 130 -5.86 3.07 -15.68
N PRO A 131 -5.71 2.71 -16.97
CA PRO A 131 -6.35 3.41 -18.07
C PRO A 131 -7.86 3.60 -17.90
N HIS A 132 -8.59 2.55 -17.50
CA HIS A 132 -10.05 2.63 -17.33
C HIS A 132 -10.46 3.58 -16.19
N ALA A 133 -9.69 3.64 -15.09
CA ALA A 133 -9.96 4.57 -14.00
C ALA A 133 -9.64 6.01 -14.38
N LEU A 134 -8.53 6.22 -15.10
CA LEU A 134 -8.14 7.53 -15.64
C LEU A 134 -9.20 8.05 -16.62
N ARG A 135 -9.69 7.20 -17.53
CA ARG A 135 -10.81 7.54 -18.42
C ARG A 135 -12.02 8.01 -17.63
N ARG A 136 -12.44 7.27 -16.60
CA ARG A 136 -13.57 7.67 -15.74
C ARG A 136 -13.36 9.00 -15.01
N CYS A 137 -12.13 9.34 -14.66
CA CYS A 137 -11.80 10.67 -14.14
C CYS A 137 -11.97 11.77 -15.20
N ALA A 138 -11.65 11.47 -16.45
CA ALA A 138 -11.85 12.34 -17.60
C ALA A 138 -13.30 12.37 -18.12
N SER A 139 -14.11 11.32 -17.88
CA SER A 139 -15.45 11.12 -18.45
C SER A 139 -16.50 12.18 -18.11
N LYS A 140 -16.18 13.20 -17.30
CA LYS A 140 -16.94 14.46 -17.32
C LYS A 140 -16.95 15.12 -18.72
N HIS A 141 -16.10 14.67 -19.64
CA HIS A 141 -15.94 15.16 -21.00
C HIS A 141 -16.45 14.21 -22.11
N GLY A 142 -17.12 13.09 -21.77
CA GLY A 142 -17.63 12.12 -22.76
C GLY A 142 -16.58 11.11 -23.24
N ALA A 143 -16.86 10.39 -24.34
CA ALA A 143 -15.89 9.52 -25.00
C ALA A 143 -14.85 10.40 -25.71
N ASP A 144 -13.62 10.37 -25.21
CA ASP A 144 -12.59 11.34 -25.55
C ASP A 144 -11.40 10.66 -26.24
N THR A 145 -11.45 10.63 -27.57
CA THR A 145 -10.40 10.04 -28.41
C THR A 145 -9.04 10.73 -28.22
N GLN A 146 -9.02 12.01 -27.84
CA GLN A 146 -7.76 12.71 -27.59
C GLN A 146 -7.14 12.24 -26.29
N PHE A 147 -7.93 12.09 -25.23
CA PHE A 147 -7.44 11.53 -23.97
C PHE A 147 -6.94 10.08 -24.14
N ASP A 148 -7.65 9.26 -24.93
CA ASP A 148 -7.21 7.91 -25.25
C ASP A 148 -5.85 7.87 -25.95
N ARG A 149 -5.60 8.78 -26.90
CA ARG A 149 -4.28 8.93 -27.54
C ARG A 149 -3.21 9.33 -26.54
N ILE A 150 -3.51 10.24 -25.61
CA ILE A 150 -2.56 10.65 -24.56
C ILE A 150 -2.21 9.45 -23.69
N LEU A 151 -3.21 8.69 -23.22
CA LEU A 151 -2.97 7.50 -22.42
C LEU A 151 -2.14 6.46 -23.19
N ALA A 152 -2.48 6.17 -24.45
CA ALA A 152 -1.74 5.22 -25.29
C ALA A 152 -0.29 5.65 -25.57
N SER A 153 -0.01 6.95 -25.66
CA SER A 153 1.35 7.47 -25.84
C SER A 153 2.17 7.57 -24.55
N THR A 154 1.49 7.56 -23.39
CA THR A 154 2.10 7.81 -22.08
C THR A 154 2.28 6.54 -21.26
N LEU A 155 1.37 5.59 -21.39
CA LEU A 155 1.32 4.38 -20.59
C LEU A 155 1.82 3.19 -21.41
N PRO A 156 2.59 2.27 -20.78
CA PRO A 156 2.90 0.98 -21.38
C PRO A 156 1.66 0.16 -21.69
N ASP A 157 1.83 -0.84 -22.56
CA ASP A 157 0.80 -1.84 -22.81
C ASP A 157 0.41 -2.59 -21.53
N ASN A 158 -0.86 -3.00 -21.47
CA ASN A 158 -1.37 -3.76 -20.34
C ASN A 158 -0.58 -5.07 -20.20
N GLY A 159 0.07 -5.27 -19.05
CA GLY A 159 0.86 -6.46 -18.75
C GLY A 159 2.37 -6.31 -18.97
N ASP A 160 2.84 -5.19 -19.52
CA ASP A 160 4.28 -4.89 -19.57
C ASP A 160 4.79 -4.37 -18.22
N GLU A 161 4.91 -5.28 -17.25
CA GLU A 161 5.38 -4.95 -15.90
C GLU A 161 6.83 -4.43 -15.89
N ALA A 162 7.65 -4.78 -16.88
CA ALA A 162 9.01 -4.27 -16.98
C ALA A 162 9.01 -2.77 -17.35
N ALA A 163 8.16 -2.35 -18.28
CA ALA A 163 7.98 -0.95 -18.61
C ALA A 163 7.32 -0.16 -17.46
N PHE A 164 6.31 -0.73 -16.79
CA PHE A 164 5.73 -0.10 -15.59
C PHE A 164 6.74 0.04 -14.43
N ALA A 165 7.71 -0.87 -14.34
CA ALA A 165 8.78 -0.80 -13.35
C ALA A 165 9.79 0.31 -13.58
N SER A 166 9.99 0.77 -14.83
CA SER A 166 10.88 1.90 -15.14
C SER A 166 10.13 3.25 -15.18
N LEU A 167 8.80 3.22 -15.32
CA LEU A 167 7.98 4.40 -15.51
C LEU A 167 7.91 5.31 -14.27
N ASN A 168 8.26 6.59 -14.45
CA ASN A 168 8.16 7.61 -13.41
C ASN A 168 6.72 8.15 -13.28
N ALA A 169 5.89 7.47 -12.49
CA ALA A 169 4.49 7.82 -12.27
C ALA A 169 4.32 9.17 -11.55
N LYS A 170 5.24 9.56 -10.64
CA LYS A 170 5.22 10.88 -10.00
C LYS A 170 5.27 12.01 -11.02
N ARG A 171 6.08 11.88 -12.09
CA ARG A 171 6.15 12.84 -13.20
C ARG A 171 4.84 12.88 -13.99
N LEU A 172 4.31 11.72 -14.36
CA LEU A 172 3.09 11.61 -15.17
C LEU A 172 1.85 12.17 -14.48
N LEU A 173 1.74 11.97 -13.17
CA LEU A 173 0.64 12.46 -12.34
C LEU A 173 0.93 13.84 -11.70
N SER A 174 2.04 14.47 -12.06
CA SER A 174 2.36 15.82 -11.56
C SER A 174 1.46 16.88 -12.20
N ALA A 175 1.47 18.09 -11.64
CA ALA A 175 0.73 19.23 -12.22
C ALA A 175 1.20 19.66 -13.62
N ARG A 176 2.40 19.21 -14.05
CA ARG A 176 2.96 19.45 -15.39
C ARG A 176 3.10 18.15 -16.19
N GLY A 177 2.37 17.11 -15.78
CA GLY A 177 2.36 15.82 -16.46
C GLY A 177 1.33 15.83 -17.61
N PRO A 178 1.48 14.96 -18.62
CA PRO A 178 0.62 14.96 -19.81
C PRO A 178 -0.87 14.78 -19.48
N ILE A 179 -1.18 14.04 -18.41
CA ILE A 179 -2.56 13.86 -17.94
C ILE A 179 -3.10 15.16 -17.35
N ALA A 180 -2.29 15.89 -16.57
CA ALA A 180 -2.70 17.14 -15.95
C ALA A 180 -2.82 18.27 -16.98
N ASP A 181 -1.88 18.32 -17.93
CA ASP A 181 -1.88 19.28 -19.03
C ASP A 181 -3.15 19.14 -19.86
N TYR A 182 -3.58 17.90 -20.14
CA TYR A 182 -4.83 17.65 -20.85
C TYR A 182 -6.07 18.07 -20.06
N LEU A 183 -6.13 17.68 -18.78
CA LEU A 183 -7.30 17.91 -17.94
C LEU A 183 -7.36 19.34 -17.37
N GLY A 184 -6.34 20.17 -17.61
CA GLY A 184 -6.18 21.49 -17.01
C GLY A 184 -5.93 21.46 -15.48
N ARG A 185 -5.70 20.28 -14.89
CA ARG A 185 -5.45 20.09 -13.46
C ARG A 185 -4.83 18.72 -13.17
N PRO A 186 -4.02 18.58 -12.11
CA PRO A 186 -3.57 17.27 -11.66
C PRO A 186 -4.72 16.41 -11.11
N LEU A 187 -4.68 15.11 -11.40
CA LEU A 187 -5.53 14.12 -10.76
C LEU A 187 -4.97 13.74 -9.38
N ARG A 188 -5.85 13.70 -8.38
CA ARG A 188 -5.48 13.27 -7.02
C ARG A 188 -5.61 11.74 -6.91
N ALA A 189 -4.73 11.11 -6.12
CA ALA A 189 -4.79 9.67 -5.89
C ALA A 189 -6.19 9.18 -5.44
N ARG A 190 -6.82 9.90 -4.51
CA ARG A 190 -8.20 9.63 -4.07
C ARG A 190 -9.20 9.56 -5.23
N GLU A 191 -9.07 10.48 -6.19
CA GLU A 191 -9.99 10.58 -7.33
C GLU A 191 -9.83 9.38 -8.26
N ILE A 192 -8.59 9.00 -8.55
CA ILE A 192 -8.25 7.84 -9.36
C ILE A 192 -8.77 6.58 -8.68
N VAL A 193 -8.39 6.33 -7.42
CA VAL A 193 -8.80 5.12 -6.68
C VAL A 193 -10.32 5.04 -6.50
N ARG A 194 -11.01 6.16 -6.29
CA ARG A 194 -12.48 6.17 -6.24
C ARG A 194 -13.08 5.64 -7.54
N ASN A 195 -12.49 6.04 -8.67
CA ASN A 195 -12.89 5.61 -10.00
C ASN A 195 -12.33 4.23 -10.39
N MET A 196 -11.53 3.54 -9.59
CA MET A 196 -11.13 2.15 -9.88
C MET A 196 -12.26 1.17 -9.56
N SER A 197 -12.32 0.04 -10.25
CA SER A 197 -13.02 -1.17 -9.80
C SER A 197 -12.10 -1.96 -8.83
N PRO A 198 -12.60 -2.81 -7.91
CA PRO A 198 -11.73 -3.67 -7.11
C PRO A 198 -10.79 -4.56 -7.94
N VAL A 199 -11.22 -4.97 -9.14
CA VAL A 199 -10.38 -5.75 -10.08
C VAL A 199 -9.27 -4.93 -10.72
N ASP A 200 -9.40 -3.60 -10.76
CA ASP A 200 -8.39 -2.69 -11.28
C ASP A 200 -7.19 -2.56 -10.31
N ILE A 201 -7.35 -2.97 -9.05
CA ILE A 201 -6.27 -2.88 -8.07
C ILE A 201 -5.27 -4.01 -8.32
N HIS A 202 -4.01 -3.62 -8.52
CA HIS A 202 -2.92 -4.53 -8.82
C HIS A 202 -2.67 -5.52 -7.67
N ASP A 203 -2.22 -6.73 -8.01
CA ASP A 203 -2.04 -7.81 -7.04
C ASP A 203 -0.94 -7.51 -6.01
N ASP A 204 0.10 -6.77 -6.38
CA ASP A 204 1.11 -6.29 -5.43
C ASP A 204 0.51 -5.43 -4.31
N VAL A 205 -0.42 -4.53 -4.66
CA VAL A 205 -1.11 -3.69 -3.67
C VAL A 205 -1.99 -4.56 -2.78
N LYS A 206 -2.69 -5.55 -3.34
CA LYS A 206 -3.48 -6.52 -2.56
C LYS A 206 -2.60 -7.34 -1.63
N ALA A 207 -1.42 -7.77 -2.08
CA ALA A 207 -0.48 -8.56 -1.30
C ALA A 207 0.08 -7.76 -0.12
N VAL A 208 0.43 -6.49 -0.33
CA VAL A 208 0.84 -5.59 0.76
C VAL A 208 -0.29 -5.36 1.75
N LEU A 209 -1.50 -5.05 1.29
CA LEU A 209 -2.64 -4.82 2.18
C LEU A 209 -3.07 -6.10 2.92
N THR A 210 -2.85 -7.27 2.34
CA THR A 210 -3.03 -8.56 3.00
C THR A 210 -2.05 -8.74 4.15
N ARG A 211 -0.75 -8.49 3.93
CA ARG A 211 0.25 -8.49 5.02
C ARG A 211 -0.12 -7.52 6.14
N VAL A 212 -0.51 -6.30 5.78
CA VAL A 212 -0.95 -5.28 6.75
C VAL A 212 -2.16 -5.76 7.55
N ARG A 213 -3.18 -6.33 6.87
CA ARG A 213 -4.35 -6.90 7.54
C ARG A 213 -3.96 -7.99 8.52
N ASP A 214 -3.05 -8.88 8.14
CA ASP A 214 -2.64 -10.00 8.99
C ASP A 214 -1.86 -9.50 10.22
N TYR A 215 -1.11 -8.40 10.08
CA TYR A 215 -0.32 -7.80 11.18
C TYR A 215 -1.18 -6.96 12.12
N VAL A 216 -2.20 -6.28 11.58
CA VAL A 216 -3.16 -5.50 12.36
C VAL A 216 -4.22 -6.40 13.02
N GLY A 217 -4.62 -7.47 12.34
CA GLY A 217 -5.68 -8.40 12.72
C GLY A 217 -5.24 -9.55 13.63
N THR A 218 -3.97 -9.65 14.02
CA THR A 218 -3.45 -10.76 14.84
C THR A 218 -3.91 -10.76 16.32
N ARG A 219 -5.02 -10.07 16.66
CA ARG A 219 -5.85 -10.42 17.83
C ARG A 219 -6.68 -11.69 17.51
N ARG A 220 -6.07 -12.86 17.73
CA ARG A 220 -6.63 -14.23 17.88
C ARG A 220 -8.10 -14.50 17.46
N ASN A 221 -8.30 -15.46 16.55
CA ASN A 221 -8.74 -16.81 16.94
C ASN A 221 -8.66 -17.82 15.76
N SER A 222 -8.34 -19.06 16.13
CA SER A 222 -8.46 -20.28 15.36
C SER A 222 -9.85 -20.41 14.70
N VAL A 223 -9.86 -20.97 13.48
CA VAL A 223 -11.02 -21.54 12.76
C VAL A 223 -12.09 -20.53 12.29
N SER A 224 -12.09 -20.23 10.99
CA SER A 224 -13.12 -20.68 10.03
C SER A 224 -13.30 -19.72 8.83
N THR A 225 -13.13 -20.29 7.65
CA THR A 225 -13.81 -20.02 6.36
C THR A 225 -13.82 -18.61 5.75
N LEU A 226 -12.93 -18.41 4.79
CA LEU A 226 -13.21 -17.70 3.54
C LEU A 226 -13.02 -18.66 2.36
N VAL A 227 -13.99 -19.54 2.14
CA VAL A 227 -14.27 -20.09 0.80
C VAL A 227 -15.78 -20.30 0.72
N GLY A 228 -16.46 -19.38 0.03
CA GLY A 228 -17.73 -19.69 -0.59
C GLY A 228 -17.45 -20.55 -1.81
N GLN A 229 -17.63 -21.86 -1.70
CA GLN A 229 -17.89 -22.70 -2.86
C GLN A 229 -19.40 -22.71 -3.10
N PRO A 230 -19.86 -22.52 -4.35
CA PRO A 230 -21.26 -22.72 -4.67
C PRO A 230 -21.61 -24.21 -4.60
N ALA A 231 -22.89 -24.46 -4.30
CA ALA A 231 -23.51 -25.77 -4.22
C ALA A 231 -23.43 -26.58 -5.52
#